data_AF-A0A815T772-F1
#
_entry.id   AF-A0A815T772-F1
#
_cell.length_a   1.000
_cell.length_b   1.000
_cell.length_c   1.000
_cell.angle_alpha   90.00
_cell.angle_beta   90.00
_cell.angle_gamma   90.00
#
_symmetry.space_group_name_H-M   'P 1'
#
loop_
_entity.id
_entity.type
_entity.pdbx_description
1 polymer ?
#
loop_
_entity_poly.entity_id
_entity_poly.type
_entity_poly.pdbx_seq_one_letter_code
_entity_poly.pdbx_strand_id
1 'polypeptide(L)'
;MIIEAEAVLLEQKRLLDTNIEVVSFEINLKFYSLIPHNFNFVLDLNNRRVLAEKMSLCQMLRDMLTVNEITNWNIKASIEAKYRSLNCYISKIDKDSVEFKKLTNMINSSTDPNEEVIVDSIFEITRQTETINFKATLHNQCQLFHGSKYSNFLGILSRGLLMPKIVVNELGGSRSDIGHLGCGLYFSDSA
;
A
#
# COMPACT_ATOMS: atom_id res chain seq x y z
N MET A 1 2.72 19.85 -7.29
CA MET A 1 1.97 18.84 -8.08
C MET A 1 1.36 17.74 -7.21
N ILE A 2 2.08 16.69 -6.73
CA ILE A 2 1.43 15.59 -5.96
C ILE A 2 0.74 16.08 -4.67
N ILE A 3 1.40 16.95 -3.89
CA ILE A 3 0.82 17.51 -2.65
C ILE A 3 -0.49 18.26 -2.96
N GLU A 4 -0.51 19.00 -4.07
CA GLU A 4 -1.68 19.74 -4.51
C GLU A 4 -2.79 18.80 -4.98
N ALA A 5 -2.45 17.76 -5.73
CA ALA A 5 -3.39 16.72 -6.14
C ALA A 5 -4.02 16.02 -4.92
N GLU A 6 -3.22 15.68 -3.90
CA GLU A 6 -3.73 15.13 -2.64
C GLU A 6 -4.67 16.10 -1.93
N ALA A 7 -4.33 17.40 -1.89
CA ALA A 7 -5.20 18.41 -1.28
C ALA A 7 -6.56 18.50 -1.99
N VAL A 8 -6.58 18.43 -3.33
CA VAL A 8 -7.81 18.41 -4.13
C VAL A 8 -8.65 17.16 -3.81
N LEU A 9 -8.03 16.00 -3.66
CA LEU A 9 -8.74 14.77 -3.28
C LEU A 9 -9.29 14.85 -1.84
N LEU A 10 -8.57 15.48 -0.91
CA LEU A 10 -9.05 15.71 0.46
C LEU A 10 -10.23 16.69 0.50
N GLU A 11 -10.20 17.72 -0.34
CA GLU A 11 -11.32 18.65 -0.52
C GLU A 11 -12.55 17.93 -1.06
N GLN A 12 -12.39 17.10 -2.10
CA GLN A 12 -13.47 16.27 -2.64
C GLN A 12 -14.09 15.37 -1.55
N LYS A 13 -13.24 14.71 -0.75
CA LYS A 13 -13.71 13.90 0.37
C LYS A 13 -14.60 14.71 1.30
N ARG A 14 -14.12 15.87 1.75
CA ARG A 14 -14.85 16.73 2.68
C ARG A 14 -16.23 17.12 2.13
N LEU A 15 -16.31 17.42 0.83
CA LEU A 15 -17.57 17.78 0.18
C LEU A 15 -18.56 16.61 0.14
N LEU A 16 -18.09 15.42 -0.20
CA LEU A 16 -18.90 14.20 -0.19
C LEU A 16 -19.44 13.90 1.22
N ASP A 17 -18.66 14.17 2.26
CA ASP A 17 -19.08 13.98 3.65
C ASP A 17 -20.13 15.01 4.10
N THR A 18 -20.22 16.16 3.43
CA THR A 18 -21.21 17.22 3.70
C THR A 18 -22.46 17.19 2.80
N ASN A 19 -22.61 16.20 1.91
CA ASN A 19 -23.70 16.10 0.92
C ASN A 19 -23.86 17.34 0.00
N ILE A 20 -22.76 18.02 -0.33
CA ILE A 20 -22.78 19.17 -1.26
C ILE A 20 -22.36 18.67 -2.65
N GLU A 21 -23.33 18.40 -3.53
CA GLU A 21 -23.07 17.86 -4.88
C GLU A 21 -22.53 18.89 -5.88
N VAL A 22 -22.77 20.18 -5.66
CA VAL A 22 -22.67 21.24 -6.69
C VAL A 22 -21.22 21.57 -7.12
N VAL A 23 -20.20 21.22 -6.32
CA VAL A 23 -18.80 21.67 -6.54
C VAL A 23 -17.88 20.59 -7.16
N SER A 24 -18.42 19.40 -7.45
CA SER A 24 -17.58 18.23 -7.81
C SER A 24 -16.88 18.31 -9.17
N PHE A 25 -17.46 19.00 -10.16
CA PHE A 25 -16.91 19.01 -11.52
C PHE A 25 -15.58 19.77 -11.63
N GLU A 26 -15.47 20.94 -11.00
CA GLU A 26 -14.23 21.73 -11.00
C GLU A 26 -13.09 20.98 -10.30
N ILE A 27 -13.40 20.27 -9.21
CA ILE A 27 -12.45 19.46 -8.45
C ILE A 27 -11.96 18.28 -9.27
N ASN A 28 -12.88 17.59 -9.97
CA ASN A 28 -12.52 16.56 -10.95
C ASN A 28 -11.53 17.11 -11.99
N LEU A 29 -11.88 18.20 -12.68
CA LEU A 29 -11.02 18.81 -13.69
C LEU A 29 -9.65 19.21 -13.12
N LYS A 30 -9.62 19.80 -11.93
CA LYS A 30 -8.39 20.22 -11.26
C LYS A 30 -7.49 19.04 -10.92
N PHE A 31 -8.03 17.93 -10.42
CA PHE A 31 -7.22 16.75 -10.14
C PHE A 31 -6.62 16.16 -11.42
N TYR A 32 -7.43 15.99 -12.47
CA TYR A 32 -7.00 15.39 -13.73
C TYR A 32 -6.08 16.29 -14.57
N SER A 33 -6.07 17.61 -14.33
CA SER A 33 -5.06 18.51 -14.88
C SER A 33 -3.72 18.44 -14.14
N LEU A 34 -3.74 18.16 -12.83
CA LEU A 34 -2.53 18.00 -12.01
C LEU A 34 -1.85 16.64 -12.24
N ILE A 35 -2.63 15.57 -12.36
CA ILE A 35 -2.14 14.21 -12.62
C ILE A 35 -2.73 13.74 -13.95
N PRO A 36 -1.97 13.79 -15.06
CA PRO A 36 -2.44 13.35 -16.36
C PRO A 36 -2.84 11.88 -16.34
N HIS A 37 -4.02 11.59 -16.90
CA HIS A 37 -4.53 10.23 -17.07
C HIS A 37 -4.82 9.98 -18.54
N ASN A 38 -4.85 8.70 -18.94
CA ASN A 38 -5.34 8.35 -20.27
C ASN A 38 -6.82 8.77 -20.36
N PHE A 39 -7.14 9.63 -21.34
CA PHE A 39 -8.43 10.33 -21.49
C PHE A 39 -9.65 9.41 -21.56
N ASN A 40 -9.45 8.13 -21.85
CA ASN A 40 -10.52 7.14 -21.91
C ASN A 40 -11.13 6.79 -20.53
N PHE A 41 -10.52 7.23 -19.42
CA PHE A 41 -10.88 6.79 -18.07
C PHE A 41 -10.93 7.94 -17.04
N VAL A 42 -11.38 9.14 -17.45
CA VAL A 42 -11.69 10.21 -16.48
C VAL A 42 -12.91 9.77 -15.67
N LEU A 43 -12.65 9.14 -14.53
CA LEU A 43 -13.68 8.61 -13.64
C LEU A 43 -14.10 9.66 -12.63
N ASP A 44 -15.38 9.72 -12.34
CA ASP A 44 -15.96 10.69 -11.42
C ASP A 44 -15.42 10.50 -9.99
N LEU A 45 -14.74 11.51 -9.45
CA LEU A 45 -14.26 11.56 -8.07
C LEU A 45 -15.41 11.63 -7.03
N ASN A 46 -16.67 11.81 -7.42
CA ASN A 46 -17.81 11.55 -6.55
C ASN A 46 -17.92 10.07 -6.18
N ASN A 47 -17.43 9.20 -7.05
CA ASN A 47 -17.31 7.80 -6.70
C ASN A 47 -16.21 7.65 -5.67
N ARG A 48 -16.70 7.53 -4.45
CA ARG A 48 -16.04 7.16 -3.20
C ARG A 48 -14.95 6.08 -3.37
N ARG A 49 -15.16 5.03 -4.19
CA ARG A 49 -14.12 4.05 -4.58
C ARG A 49 -13.02 4.64 -5.45
N VAL A 50 -13.39 5.38 -6.51
CA VAL A 50 -12.45 6.06 -7.41
C VAL A 50 -11.57 7.02 -6.62
N LEU A 51 -12.16 7.79 -5.70
CA LEU A 51 -11.45 8.71 -4.83
C LEU A 51 -10.37 8.00 -3.99
N ALA A 52 -10.71 6.86 -3.37
CA ALA A 52 -9.75 6.03 -2.63
C ALA A 52 -8.63 5.49 -3.53
N GLU A 53 -8.96 5.03 -4.75
CA GLU A 53 -7.98 4.57 -5.74
C GLU A 53 -7.02 5.71 -6.15
N LYS A 54 -7.51 6.93 -6.35
CA LYS A 54 -6.67 8.09 -6.70
C LYS A 54 -5.77 8.53 -5.55
N MET A 55 -6.24 8.44 -4.31
CA MET A 55 -5.40 8.69 -3.14
C MET A 55 -4.28 7.65 -3.01
N SER A 56 -4.60 6.37 -3.24
CA SER A 56 -3.60 5.30 -3.28
C SER A 56 -2.57 5.54 -4.39
N LEU A 57 -3.00 6.03 -5.56
CA LEU A 57 -2.11 6.46 -6.64
C LEU A 57 -1.17 7.59 -6.19
N CYS A 58 -1.69 8.65 -5.57
CA CYS A 58 -0.84 9.75 -5.07
C CYS A 58 0.21 9.28 -4.06
N GLN A 59 -0.17 8.36 -3.16
CA GLN A 59 0.76 7.78 -2.20
C GLN A 59 1.86 6.97 -2.91
N MET A 60 1.50 6.13 -3.88
CA MET A 60 2.46 5.37 -4.67
C MET A 60 3.43 6.27 -5.44
N LEU A 61 2.91 7.33 -6.08
CA LEU A 61 3.75 8.30 -6.78
C LEU A 61 4.71 8.99 -5.82
N ARG A 62 4.25 9.37 -4.62
CA ARG A 62 5.10 9.96 -3.58
C ARG A 62 6.22 9.01 -3.15
N ASP A 63 5.89 7.75 -2.90
CA ASP A 63 6.88 6.73 -2.53
C ASP A 63 7.95 6.58 -3.64
N MET A 64 7.52 6.59 -4.91
CA MET A 64 8.43 6.57 -6.06
C MET A 64 9.34 7.81 -6.13
N LEU A 65 8.82 9.01 -5.87
CA LEU A 65 9.65 10.23 -5.85
C LEU A 65 10.69 10.15 -4.73
N THR A 66 10.29 9.76 -3.52
CA THR A 66 11.22 9.65 -2.38
C THR A 66 12.36 8.68 -2.68
N VAL A 67 12.06 7.51 -3.25
CA VAL A 67 13.10 6.54 -3.64
C VAL A 67 13.99 7.09 -4.75
N ASN A 68 13.42 7.76 -5.75
CA ASN A 68 14.18 8.34 -6.85
C ASN A 68 15.06 9.51 -6.41
N GLU A 69 14.63 10.34 -5.46
CA GLU A 69 15.45 11.41 -4.88
C GLU A 69 16.73 10.86 -4.25
N ILE A 70 16.65 9.72 -3.55
CA ILE A 70 17.83 9.04 -2.97
C ILE A 70 18.82 8.59 -4.06
N THR A 71 18.31 8.22 -5.24
CA THR A 71 19.14 7.87 -6.41
C THR A 71 19.47 9.07 -7.30
N ASN A 72 19.20 10.29 -6.84
CA ASN A 72 19.36 11.54 -7.58
C ASN A 72 18.70 11.52 -8.97
N TRP A 73 17.51 10.91 -9.05
CA TRP A 73 16.72 10.74 -10.28
C TRP A 73 17.47 10.02 -11.41
N ASN A 74 18.54 9.31 -11.07
CA ASN A 74 19.36 8.63 -12.04
C ASN A 74 18.68 7.32 -12.45
N ILE A 75 18.02 7.33 -13.61
CA ILE A 75 17.36 6.14 -14.18
C ILE A 75 18.37 4.99 -14.40
N LYS A 76 19.64 5.33 -14.66
CA LYS A 76 20.77 4.40 -14.82
C LYS A 76 21.45 4.05 -13.49
N ALA A 77 20.85 4.38 -12.35
CA ALA A 77 21.35 3.94 -11.05
C ALA A 77 21.52 2.42 -11.03
N SER A 78 22.69 1.99 -10.52
CA SER A 78 23.01 0.58 -10.29
C SER A 78 21.94 -0.12 -9.44
N ILE A 79 21.84 -1.45 -9.55
CA ILE A 79 20.89 -2.24 -8.76
C ILE A 79 21.16 -2.05 -7.27
N GLU A 80 22.43 -1.94 -6.87
CA GLU A 80 22.87 -1.72 -5.50
C GLU A 80 22.41 -0.36 -4.97
N ALA A 81 22.42 0.68 -5.80
CA ALA A 81 21.92 2.01 -5.43
C ALA A 81 20.40 1.99 -5.23
N LYS A 82 19.66 1.32 -6.14
CA LYS A 82 18.21 1.13 -6.03
C LYS A 82 17.85 0.32 -4.77
N TYR A 83 18.59 -0.76 -4.50
CA TYR A 83 18.43 -1.55 -3.29
C TYR A 83 18.68 -0.72 -2.03
N ARG A 84 19.78 0.04 -1.95
CA ARG A 84 20.07 0.93 -0.82
C ARG A 84 18.97 1.98 -0.59
N SER A 85 18.34 2.48 -1.65
CA SER A 85 17.23 3.44 -1.52
C SER A 85 15.96 2.86 -0.89
N LEU A 86 15.83 1.53 -0.81
CA LEU A 86 14.75 0.87 -0.07
C LEU A 86 14.97 0.90 1.44
N ASN A 87 16.16 1.28 1.93
CA ASN A 87 16.47 1.39 3.36
C ASN A 87 16.01 0.18 4.20
N CYS A 88 16.13 -1.02 3.63
CA CYS A 88 15.80 -2.28 4.27
C CYS A 88 16.78 -3.36 3.81
N TYR A 89 16.92 -4.39 4.64
CA TYR A 89 17.68 -5.58 4.29
C TYR A 89 16.71 -6.64 3.76
N ILE A 90 17.01 -7.20 2.60
CA ILE A 90 16.24 -8.26 1.96
C ILE A 90 17.18 -9.44 1.72
N SER A 91 16.92 -10.56 2.38
CA SER A 91 17.67 -11.82 2.26
C SER A 91 16.76 -12.90 1.72
N LYS A 92 17.22 -13.64 0.70
CA LYS A 92 16.47 -14.80 0.19
C LYS A 92 16.63 -15.97 1.18
N ILE A 93 15.51 -16.56 1.59
CA ILE A 93 15.51 -17.80 2.38
C ILE A 93 15.77 -18.98 1.44
N ASP A 94 16.69 -19.86 1.84
CA ASP A 94 17.00 -21.09 1.10
C ASP A 94 15.79 -22.03 1.04
N LYS A 95 15.47 -22.53 -0.16
CA LYS A 95 14.33 -23.42 -0.42
C LYS A 95 14.44 -24.74 0.36
N ASP A 96 15.66 -25.20 0.62
CA ASP A 96 15.89 -26.47 1.33
C ASP A 96 15.83 -26.32 2.85
N SER A 97 15.83 -25.07 3.36
CA SER A 97 15.82 -24.77 4.78
C SER A 97 14.54 -25.22 5.49
N VAL A 98 14.67 -25.48 6.78
CA VAL A 98 13.53 -25.77 7.67
C VAL A 98 12.55 -24.60 7.70
N GLU A 99 13.05 -23.37 7.71
CA GLU A 99 12.24 -22.15 7.74
C GLU A 99 11.37 -22.01 6.49
N PHE A 100 11.93 -22.24 5.29
CA PHE A 100 11.17 -22.17 4.04
C PHE A 100 10.02 -23.18 4.01
N LYS A 101 10.30 -24.43 4.40
CA LYS A 101 9.28 -25.50 4.48
C LYS A 101 8.20 -25.17 5.50
N LYS A 102 8.58 -24.65 6.67
CA LYS A 102 7.66 -24.22 7.72
C LYS A 102 6.71 -23.11 7.23
N LEU A 103 7.25 -22.07 6.60
CA LEU A 103 6.45 -20.95 6.08
C LEU A 103 5.54 -21.37 4.92
N THR A 104 6.04 -22.22 4.02
CA THR A 104 5.23 -22.78 2.92
C THR A 104 4.07 -23.62 3.45
N ASN A 105 4.32 -24.45 4.48
CA ASN A 105 3.27 -25.23 5.13
C ASN A 105 2.26 -24.31 5.84
N MET A 106 2.73 -23.26 6.51
CA MET A 106 1.86 -22.28 7.15
C MET A 106 0.90 -21.64 6.14
N ILE A 107 1.41 -21.18 4.99
CA ILE A 107 0.59 -20.63 3.90
C ILE A 107 -0.46 -21.66 3.45
N ASN A 108 -0.03 -22.85 3.00
CA ASN A 108 -0.93 -23.86 2.47
C ASN A 108 -1.95 -24.39 3.50
N SER A 109 -1.58 -24.43 4.79
CA SER A 109 -2.51 -24.83 5.86
C SER A 109 -3.57 -23.78 6.18
N SER A 110 -3.35 -22.54 5.75
CA SER A 110 -4.18 -21.39 6.06
C SER A 110 -5.04 -20.93 4.88
N THR A 111 -4.79 -21.44 3.67
CA THR A 111 -5.58 -21.17 2.45
C THR A 111 -6.72 -22.20 2.30
N ASP A 112 -7.69 -21.95 1.42
CA ASP A 112 -8.77 -22.88 1.12
C ASP A 112 -8.20 -24.26 0.71
N PRO A 113 -8.69 -25.39 1.25
CA PRO A 113 -8.20 -26.72 0.90
C PRO A 113 -8.28 -27.07 -0.60
N ASN A 114 -9.09 -26.34 -1.38
CA ASN A 114 -9.22 -26.52 -2.82
C ASN A 114 -8.27 -25.64 -3.64
N GLU A 115 -7.51 -24.75 -3.00
CA GLU A 115 -6.54 -23.86 -3.63
C GLU A 115 -5.12 -24.23 -3.20
N GLU A 116 -4.27 -24.59 -4.17
CA GLU A 116 -2.86 -24.86 -3.92
C GLU A 116 -2.02 -23.61 -4.22
N VAL A 117 -1.32 -23.08 -3.21
CA VAL A 117 -0.42 -21.94 -3.37
C VAL A 117 1.00 -22.43 -3.58
N ILE A 118 1.53 -22.19 -4.79
CA ILE A 118 2.92 -22.52 -5.11
C ILE A 118 3.82 -21.36 -4.69
N VAL A 119 4.56 -21.55 -3.61
CA VAL A 119 5.53 -20.57 -3.10
C VAL A 119 6.82 -20.64 -3.91
N ASP A 120 7.05 -19.67 -4.81
CA ASP A 120 8.29 -19.62 -5.59
C ASP A 120 9.50 -19.23 -4.74
N SER A 121 9.41 -18.13 -3.99
CA SER A 121 10.54 -17.58 -3.24
C SER A 121 10.04 -16.89 -1.97
N ILE A 122 10.82 -17.00 -0.90
CA ILE A 122 10.58 -16.30 0.36
C ILE A 122 11.77 -15.39 0.63
N PHE A 123 11.48 -14.15 1.00
CA PHE A 123 12.47 -13.17 1.37
C PHE A 123 12.20 -12.71 2.80
N GLU A 124 13.24 -12.76 3.62
CA GLU A 124 13.24 -12.11 4.93
C GLU A 124 13.52 -10.62 4.72
N ILE A 125 12.75 -9.78 5.39
CA ILE A 125 12.85 -8.32 5.31
C ILE A 125 13.13 -7.78 6.70
N THR A 126 14.22 -7.05 6.85
CA THR A 126 14.55 -6.34 8.10
C THR A 126 14.59 -4.84 7.86
N ARG A 127 13.75 -4.09 8.58
CA ARG A 127 13.73 -2.63 8.59
C ARG A 127 14.20 -2.13 9.95
N GLN A 128 15.37 -1.50 10.00
CA GLN A 128 16.01 -1.12 11.27
C GLN A 128 15.11 -0.24 12.15
N THR A 129 14.38 0.69 11.56
CA THR A 129 13.42 1.55 12.27
C THR A 129 12.29 0.74 12.90
N GLU A 130 11.79 -0.31 12.24
CA GLU A 130 10.74 -1.17 12.81
C GLU A 130 11.29 -2.03 13.94
N THR A 131 12.49 -2.61 13.77
CA THR A 131 13.15 -3.41 14.82
C THR A 131 13.33 -2.62 16.11
N ILE A 132 13.75 -1.35 16.02
CA ILE A 132 13.95 -0.48 17.19
C ILE A 132 12.62 -0.10 17.85
N ASN A 133 11.57 0.12 17.06
CA ASN A 133 10.27 0.59 17.56
C ASN A 133 9.30 -0.55 17.93
N PHE A 134 9.67 -1.81 17.66
CA PHE A 134 8.82 -2.96 17.97
C PHE A 134 8.66 -3.13 19.48
N LYS A 135 7.41 -3.14 19.95
CA LYS A 135 7.08 -3.25 21.37
C LYS A 135 7.02 -4.72 21.81
N ALA A 136 8.20 -5.34 21.96
CA ALA A 136 8.34 -6.74 22.36
C ALA A 136 7.75 -7.06 23.76
N THR A 137 7.43 -6.04 24.56
CA THR A 137 6.79 -6.20 25.87
C THR A 137 5.28 -6.48 25.80
N LEU A 138 4.65 -6.29 24.64
CA LEU A 138 3.23 -6.61 24.45
C LEU A 138 3.05 -8.13 24.33
N HIS A 139 1.99 -8.65 24.96
CA HIS A 139 1.58 -10.05 24.83
C HIS A 139 0.83 -10.29 23.51
N ASN A 140 0.55 -11.56 23.19
CA ASN A 140 -0.17 -11.98 21.97
C ASN A 140 0.52 -11.56 20.66
N GLN A 141 1.81 -11.85 20.55
CA GLN A 141 2.58 -11.63 19.32
C GLN A 141 2.32 -12.77 18.35
N CYS A 142 1.77 -12.45 17.19
CA CYS A 142 1.42 -13.40 16.14
C CYS A 142 2.11 -13.03 14.83
N GLN A 143 2.47 -14.05 14.04
CA GLN A 143 2.81 -13.87 12.64
C GLN A 143 1.50 -13.89 11.84
N LEU A 144 1.25 -12.84 11.06
CA LEU A 144 0.02 -12.67 10.28
C LEU A 144 0.36 -12.23 8.86
N PHE A 145 -0.55 -12.50 7.93
CA PHE A 145 -0.44 -12.16 6.53
C PHE A 145 -0.95 -10.74 6.23
N HIS A 146 -0.33 -10.09 5.26
CA HIS A 146 -0.80 -8.84 4.67
C HIS A 146 -0.63 -8.89 3.15
N GLY A 147 -1.74 -8.88 2.41
CA GLY A 147 -1.74 -8.80 0.95
C GLY A 147 -1.77 -7.35 0.45
N SER A 148 -0.98 -7.05 -0.58
CA SER A 148 -1.01 -5.74 -1.25
C SER A 148 -0.73 -5.87 -2.75
N LYS A 149 -1.11 -4.85 -3.53
CA LYS A 149 -0.75 -4.79 -4.96
C LYS A 149 0.77 -4.68 -5.11
N TYR A 150 1.34 -5.35 -6.11
CA TYR A 150 2.78 -5.33 -6.38
C TYR A 150 3.36 -3.91 -6.43
N SER A 151 2.60 -2.96 -6.99
CA SER A 151 2.97 -1.56 -7.15
C SER A 151 3.20 -0.83 -5.81
N ASN A 152 2.62 -1.34 -4.72
CA ASN A 152 2.75 -0.75 -3.38
C ASN A 152 4.03 -1.22 -2.66
N PHE A 153 4.65 -2.32 -3.10
CA PHE A 153 5.80 -2.89 -2.39
C PHE A 153 7.00 -1.95 -2.36
N LEU A 154 7.16 -1.07 -3.35
CA LEU A 154 8.19 -0.03 -3.30
C LEU A 154 8.04 0.85 -2.04
N GLY A 155 6.83 1.33 -1.78
CA GLY A 155 6.48 2.12 -0.59
C GLY A 155 6.55 1.31 0.70
N ILE A 156 6.05 0.08 0.70
CA ILE A 156 6.08 -0.81 1.88
C ILE A 156 7.52 -1.12 2.30
N LEU A 157 8.41 -1.44 1.36
CA LEU A 157 9.80 -1.75 1.67
C LEU A 157 10.57 -0.51 2.15
N SER A 158 10.43 0.61 1.43
CA SER A 158 11.12 1.86 1.75
C SER A 158 10.62 2.52 3.03
N ARG A 159 9.31 2.64 3.19
CA ARG A 159 8.67 3.45 4.22
C ARG A 159 7.95 2.65 5.30
N GLY A 160 7.53 1.43 4.99
CA GLY A 160 6.74 0.57 5.88
C GLY A 160 5.25 0.67 5.61
N LEU A 161 4.47 -0.11 6.35
CA LEU A 161 3.02 -0.05 6.31
C LEU A 161 2.49 1.24 6.94
N LEU A 162 1.49 1.82 6.30
CA LEU A 162 0.98 3.15 6.62
C LEU A 162 -0.44 3.04 7.12
N MET A 163 -0.75 3.79 8.17
CA MET A 163 -2.15 3.98 8.53
C MET A 163 -2.89 4.53 7.31
N PRO A 164 -4.08 3.97 6.98
CA PRO A 164 -4.89 4.51 5.91
C PRO A 164 -5.17 5.98 6.23
N LYS A 165 -4.76 6.87 5.34
CA LYS A 165 -5.00 8.33 5.51
C LYS A 165 -6.49 8.65 5.49
N ILE A 166 -7.31 7.74 4.94
CA ILE A 166 -8.73 7.90 4.72
C ILE A 166 -9.47 6.61 5.00
N VAL A 167 -10.57 6.75 5.76
CA VAL A 167 -11.49 5.67 6.06
C VAL A 167 -12.23 5.27 4.79
N VAL A 168 -12.03 4.04 4.31
CA VAL A 168 -12.79 3.48 3.18
C VAL A 168 -14.29 3.38 3.52
N ASN A 169 -14.66 3.23 4.81
CA ASN A 169 -16.06 3.27 5.27
C ASN A 169 -16.74 4.64 5.08
N GLU A 170 -16.01 5.75 5.25
CA GLU A 170 -16.60 7.07 4.99
C GLU A 170 -16.76 7.24 3.49
N LEU A 171 -15.72 6.92 2.71
CA LEU A 171 -15.73 7.05 1.27
C LEU A 171 -16.15 5.78 0.51
N GLY A 172 -17.17 5.02 0.95
CA GLY A 172 -17.95 4.08 0.12
C GLY A 172 -17.18 3.13 -0.82
N GLY A 173 -15.92 2.82 -0.50
CA GLY A 173 -15.11 1.90 -1.27
C GLY A 173 -15.46 0.48 -0.87
N SER A 174 -15.40 -0.45 -1.81
CA SER A 174 -15.47 -1.88 -1.49
C SER A 174 -14.24 -2.25 -0.67
N ARG A 175 -14.42 -2.43 0.64
CA ARG A 175 -13.40 -2.99 1.52
C ARG A 175 -13.30 -4.49 1.27
N SER A 176 -12.11 -5.06 1.45
CA SER A 176 -11.93 -6.51 1.50
C SER A 176 -12.15 -7.08 2.91
N ASP A 177 -12.19 -6.25 3.96
CA ASP A 177 -12.47 -6.70 5.33
C ASP A 177 -13.97 -6.69 5.66
N ILE A 178 -14.42 -7.82 6.18
CA ILE A 178 -15.75 -8.05 6.70
C ILE A 178 -15.81 -7.40 8.11
N GLY A 179 -16.64 -6.38 8.33
CA GLY A 179 -16.99 -5.94 9.70
C GLY A 179 -16.74 -4.48 10.10
N HIS A 180 -16.39 -3.57 9.18
CA HIS A 180 -16.34 -2.12 9.45
C HIS A 180 -15.40 -1.68 10.60
N LEU A 181 -14.25 -2.34 10.78
CA LEU A 181 -13.36 -2.21 11.94
C LEU A 181 -12.54 -0.88 12.04
N GLY A 182 -12.97 0.18 11.36
CA GLY A 182 -12.34 1.51 11.44
C GLY A 182 -11.10 1.70 10.54
N CYS A 183 -10.20 2.60 10.94
CA CYS A 183 -8.92 2.84 10.27
C CYS A 183 -7.81 2.06 10.96
N GLY A 184 -7.16 1.16 10.24
CA GLY A 184 -6.08 0.36 10.77
C GLY A 184 -5.24 -0.27 9.68
N LEU A 185 -4.14 -0.88 10.11
CA LEU A 185 -3.45 -1.89 9.32
C LEU A 185 -4.20 -3.21 9.50
N TYR A 186 -4.49 -3.87 8.37
CA TYR A 186 -5.24 -5.12 8.37
C TYR A 186 -4.31 -6.28 8.09
N PHE A 187 -4.51 -7.33 8.88
CA PHE A 187 -3.76 -8.57 8.81
C PHE A 187 -4.74 -9.74 8.89
N SER A 188 -4.34 -10.88 8.35
CA SER A 188 -5.12 -12.13 8.33
C SER A 188 -4.27 -13.28 8.88
N ASP A 189 -4.90 -14.23 9.55
CA ASP A 189 -4.28 -15.51 9.90
C ASP A 189 -4.37 -16.54 8.76
N SER A 190 -5.14 -16.22 7.72
CA SER A 190 -5.30 -16.96 6.47
C SER A 190 -4.62 -16.22 5.30
N ALA A 191 -3.82 -16.96 4.52
CA ALA A 191 -3.09 -16.45 3.35
C ALA A 191 -3.95 -16.35 2.09
#